data_AF-A0A9P8UU88-F1
#
_entry.id   AF-A0A9P8UU88-F1
#
_cell.length_a   1.000
_cell.length_b   1.000
_cell.length_c   1.000
_cell.angle_alpha   90.00
_cell.angle_beta   90.00
_cell.angle_gamma   90.00
#
_symmetry.space_group_name_H-M   'P 1'
#
loop_
_entity.id
_entity.type
_entity.pdbx_description
1 polymer ?
#
loop_
_entity_poly.entity_id
_entity_poly.type
_entity_poly.pdbx_seq_one_letter_code
_entity_poly.pdbx_strand_id
1 'polypeptide(L)'
;MKFLVVLLSAAYVSAAAVQPRHHKGRGGNKNKATAVDTTAVATATTAAATAAGTAAAGTNAGAAAAASGSTVVLKEVNGIPGNECLTFRNNGEIVDAACVNTAADRQLTPATVSGGSALKVQRTFTAGFRPDLVNVNACVGFNGTHFRASDCADSSVELVTFNQNGELVASGGACASGHDNLAQMTVDTQGQSCATYTSTDVTPTTS
;
A
#
# COMPACT_ATOMS: atom_id res chain seq x y z
N MET A 1 -28.98 -42.54 -20.48
CA MET A 1 -28.74 -43.23 -19.20
C MET A 1 -28.19 -42.21 -18.22
N LYS A 2 -28.94 -41.89 -17.16
CA LYS A 2 -28.63 -40.85 -16.17
C LYS A 2 -27.83 -41.48 -15.03
N PHE A 3 -26.62 -41.01 -14.77
CA PHE A 3 -25.88 -41.32 -13.54
C PHE A 3 -25.73 -40.03 -12.74
N LEU A 4 -26.47 -39.98 -11.63
CA LEU A 4 -26.44 -38.93 -10.62
C LEU A 4 -25.50 -39.44 -9.52
N VAL A 5 -24.31 -38.83 -9.38
CA VAL A 5 -23.38 -39.11 -8.28
C VAL A 5 -23.47 -37.95 -7.31
N VAL A 6 -24.11 -38.20 -6.16
CA VAL A 6 -24.19 -37.30 -5.02
C VAL A 6 -23.05 -37.68 -4.07
N LEU A 7 -22.03 -36.84 -3.97
CA LEU A 7 -20.96 -36.97 -2.97
C LEU A 7 -21.14 -35.89 -1.91
N LEU A 8 -21.64 -36.32 -0.75
CA LEU A 8 -21.58 -35.60 0.52
C LEU A 8 -20.14 -35.68 1.04
N SER A 9 -19.53 -34.55 1.35
CA SER A 9 -18.32 -34.50 2.18
C SER A 9 -18.45 -33.38 3.22
N ALA A 10 -18.28 -33.79 4.48
CA ALA A 10 -18.57 -33.07 5.69
C ALA A 10 -17.58 -31.91 5.97
N ALA A 11 -18.11 -30.82 6.52
CA ALA A 11 -17.35 -29.70 7.04
C ALA A 11 -16.75 -30.06 8.41
N TYR A 12 -15.43 -29.94 8.54
CA TYR A 12 -14.74 -29.92 9.83
C TYR A 12 -14.62 -28.47 10.30
N VAL A 13 -15.30 -28.13 11.39
CA VAL A 13 -15.14 -26.85 12.10
C VAL A 13 -14.18 -27.10 13.27
N SER A 14 -13.00 -26.49 13.24
CA SER A 14 -12.11 -26.43 14.40
C SER A 14 -12.16 -25.02 15.00
N ALA A 15 -12.77 -24.90 16.18
CA ALA A 15 -12.77 -23.69 16.98
C ALA A 15 -11.51 -23.67 17.86
N ALA A 16 -10.57 -22.75 17.59
CA ALA A 16 -9.48 -22.45 18.51
C ALA A 16 -9.90 -21.30 19.43
N ALA A 17 -10.01 -21.61 20.73
CA ALA A 17 -10.32 -20.64 21.77
C ALA A 17 -9.16 -19.66 21.98
N VAL A 18 -9.44 -18.36 21.87
CA VAL A 18 -8.52 -17.27 22.22
C VAL A 18 -8.57 -17.06 23.74
N GLN A 19 -7.46 -17.29 24.44
CA GLN A 19 -7.31 -16.91 25.84
C GLN A 19 -6.90 -15.42 25.94
N PRO A 20 -7.58 -14.61 26.77
CA PRO A 20 -7.16 -13.25 27.06
C PRO A 20 -6.00 -13.25 28.06
N ARG A 21 -4.82 -12.77 27.65
CA ARG A 21 -3.72 -12.48 28.58
C ARG A 21 -3.80 -11.03 29.06
N HIS A 22 -4.29 -10.88 30.29
CA HIS A 22 -4.11 -9.69 31.11
C HIS A 22 -2.61 -9.42 31.36
N HIS A 23 -2.08 -8.30 30.89
CA HIS A 23 -0.82 -7.76 31.38
C HIS A 23 -1.07 -6.50 32.22
N LYS A 24 -0.83 -6.67 33.52
CA LYS A 24 -0.95 -5.68 34.59
C LYS A 24 0.44 -5.10 34.87
N GLY A 25 0.62 -3.83 34.51
CA GLY A 25 1.51 -2.83 35.13
C GLY A 25 3.02 -3.06 35.15
N ARG A 26 3.79 -1.96 35.00
CA ARG A 26 4.63 -1.35 36.08
C ARG A 26 5.82 -0.57 35.49
N GLY A 27 5.98 0.67 35.98
CA GLY A 27 7.21 1.47 35.88
C GLY A 27 7.30 2.31 34.60
N GLY A 28 7.14 3.64 34.60
CA GLY A 28 7.56 4.60 35.60
C GLY A 28 9.02 4.99 35.36
N ASN A 29 9.30 5.78 34.32
CA ASN A 29 10.57 6.50 34.23
C ASN A 29 10.32 7.96 33.89
N LYS A 30 10.55 8.81 34.89
CA LYS A 30 10.48 10.27 34.81
C LYS A 30 11.90 10.77 34.53
N ASN A 31 12.21 11.06 33.28
CA ASN A 31 13.40 11.87 32.98
C ASN A 31 12.97 13.32 32.77
N LYS A 32 13.21 14.08 33.83
CA LYS A 32 13.05 15.52 33.98
C LYS A 32 14.42 16.16 33.72
N ALA A 33 14.54 16.96 32.67
CA ALA A 33 15.61 17.94 32.44
C ALA A 33 15.29 18.66 31.12
N THR A 34 15.36 19.97 30.93
CA THR A 34 15.55 21.14 31.79
C THR A 34 15.04 22.30 30.94
N ALA A 35 14.13 23.12 31.46
CA ALA A 35 13.72 24.35 30.80
C ALA A 35 14.87 25.35 30.88
N VAL A 36 15.39 25.80 29.73
CA VAL A 36 16.25 26.98 29.66
C VAL A 36 15.38 28.15 29.26
N ASP A 37 15.15 29.00 30.25
CA ASP A 37 14.64 30.36 30.15
C ASP A 37 15.65 31.21 29.39
N THR A 38 15.19 31.90 28.35
CA THR A 38 15.84 33.13 27.87
C THR A 38 14.76 34.06 27.38
N THR A 39 14.26 34.85 28.33
CA THR A 39 13.45 36.02 28.11
C THR A 39 14.21 37.02 27.23
N ALA A 40 13.69 37.34 26.04
CA ALA A 40 14.04 38.55 25.30
C ALA A 40 12.78 39.12 24.64
N VAL A 41 12.30 40.22 25.20
CA VAL A 41 11.24 41.08 24.66
C VAL A 41 11.85 42.04 23.64
N ALA A 42 11.29 42.09 22.44
CA ALA A 42 11.27 43.29 21.60
C ALA A 42 10.08 43.23 20.63
N THR A 43 9.34 44.33 20.58
CA THR A 43 8.01 44.50 19.98
C THR A 43 8.10 45.15 18.59
N ALA A 44 7.24 44.68 17.66
CA ALA A 44 6.70 45.30 16.43
C ALA A 44 7.69 45.56 15.25
N THR A 45 7.34 45.42 13.96
CA THR A 45 6.05 45.54 13.24
C THR A 45 6.13 44.88 11.84
N THR A 46 5.02 44.26 11.40
CA THR A 46 4.52 44.04 10.02
C THR A 46 5.43 43.66 8.83
N ALA A 47 5.11 42.47 8.27
CA ALA A 47 4.68 42.21 6.87
C ALA A 47 5.52 41.25 6.01
N ALA A 48 4.76 40.40 5.31
CA ALA A 48 5.06 39.58 4.13
C ALA A 48 5.90 38.31 4.31
N ALA A 49 5.22 37.17 4.12
CA ALA A 49 5.77 35.83 4.07
C ALA A 49 6.71 35.63 2.86
N THR A 50 7.90 35.10 3.12
CA THR A 50 8.71 34.40 2.11
C THR A 50 9.43 33.28 2.85
N ALA A 51 8.90 32.05 2.74
CA ALA A 51 9.48 30.88 3.38
C ALA A 51 10.79 30.50 2.65
N ALA A 52 11.91 30.99 3.17
CA ALA A 52 13.25 30.53 2.82
C ALA A 52 13.64 29.37 3.76
N GLY A 53 14.22 28.34 3.15
CA GLY A 53 14.37 27.00 3.71
C GLY A 53 15.20 26.91 5.00
N THR A 54 14.78 25.98 5.83
CA THR A 54 15.63 25.35 6.85
C THR A 54 16.02 23.97 6.34
N ALA A 55 17.32 23.76 6.17
CA ALA A 55 17.88 22.46 5.80
C ALA A 55 18.14 21.60 7.05
N ALA A 56 18.04 20.28 6.81
CA ALA A 56 18.59 19.15 7.56
C ALA A 56 17.74 18.54 8.70
N ALA A 57 16.92 17.57 8.34
CA ALA A 57 16.98 16.24 8.94
C ALA A 57 16.98 15.21 7.80
N GLY A 58 18.04 14.41 7.68
CA GLY A 58 18.19 13.42 6.63
C GLY A 58 17.20 12.26 6.81
N THR A 59 16.04 12.37 6.19
CA THR A 59 15.23 11.22 5.79
C THR A 59 15.68 10.82 4.39
N ASN A 60 15.80 9.51 4.13
CA ASN A 60 15.88 8.98 2.77
C ASN A 60 14.58 9.38 2.06
N ALA A 61 14.56 10.57 1.47
CA ALA A 61 13.44 11.05 0.69
C ALA A 61 13.49 10.29 -0.62
N GLY A 62 12.83 9.12 -0.66
CA GLY A 62 12.52 8.44 -1.89
C GLY A 62 11.90 9.42 -2.89
N ALA A 63 12.16 9.23 -4.18
CA ALA A 63 11.68 10.08 -5.26
C ALA A 63 10.25 10.56 -5.01
N ALA A 64 10.03 11.86 -5.09
CA ALA A 64 8.73 12.45 -4.82
C ALA A 64 7.71 11.90 -5.84
N ALA A 65 6.75 11.11 -5.36
CA ALA A 65 5.65 10.59 -6.16
C ALA A 65 4.51 11.62 -6.19
N ALA A 66 4.55 12.51 -7.17
CA ALA A 66 3.51 13.53 -7.34
C ALA A 66 2.23 12.85 -7.83
N ALA A 67 1.11 13.04 -7.13
CA ALA A 67 -0.18 12.50 -7.55
C ALA A 67 -0.55 13.07 -8.94
N SER A 68 -0.97 12.18 -9.84
CA SER A 68 -1.38 12.52 -11.20
C SER A 68 -2.86 12.24 -11.46
N GLY A 69 -3.61 11.78 -10.45
CA GLY A 69 -5.05 11.50 -10.54
C GLY A 69 -5.71 11.28 -9.17
N SER A 70 -7.00 10.92 -9.20
CA SER A 70 -7.79 10.54 -8.02
C SER A 70 -7.18 9.30 -7.34
N THR A 71 -7.33 9.20 -6.02
CA THR A 71 -7.07 7.92 -5.34
C THR A 71 -8.19 6.95 -5.66
N VAL A 72 -7.84 5.70 -5.91
CA VAL A 72 -8.75 4.66 -6.38
C VAL A 72 -8.65 3.42 -5.51
N VAL A 73 -9.75 2.67 -5.47
CA VAL A 73 -9.73 1.24 -5.14
C VAL A 73 -9.87 0.47 -6.44
N LEU A 74 -8.99 -0.51 -6.64
CA LEU A 74 -9.00 -1.38 -7.82
C LEU A 74 -9.69 -2.70 -7.49
N LYS A 75 -10.66 -3.07 -8.31
CA LYS A 75 -11.46 -4.29 -8.20
C LYS A 75 -11.24 -5.18 -9.42
N GLU A 76 -10.72 -6.39 -9.20
CA GLU A 76 -10.51 -7.41 -10.22
C GLU A 76 -11.83 -7.82 -10.87
N VAL A 77 -11.86 -7.83 -12.21
CA VAL A 77 -12.99 -8.31 -13.00
C VAL A 77 -12.94 -9.83 -13.03
N ASN A 78 -14.05 -10.47 -12.65
CA ASN A 78 -14.14 -11.92 -12.44
C ASN A 78 -13.20 -12.43 -11.33
N GLY A 79 -12.82 -11.57 -10.37
CA GLY A 79 -12.10 -11.94 -9.15
C GLY A 79 -12.90 -12.86 -8.22
N ILE A 80 -12.33 -13.22 -7.07
CA ILE A 80 -13.00 -14.07 -6.08
C ILE A 80 -14.23 -13.33 -5.51
N PRO A 81 -15.45 -13.87 -5.61
CA PRO A 81 -16.64 -13.21 -5.06
C PRO A 81 -16.50 -12.83 -3.59
N GLY A 82 -16.66 -11.54 -3.28
CA GLY A 82 -16.47 -10.97 -1.94
C GLY A 82 -15.02 -10.65 -1.56
N ASN A 83 -14.06 -11.01 -2.41
CA ASN A 83 -12.63 -10.71 -2.30
C ASN A 83 -12.08 -10.28 -3.67
N GLU A 84 -12.53 -9.16 -4.21
CA GLU A 84 -12.11 -8.71 -5.53
C GLU A 84 -11.18 -7.49 -5.50
N CYS A 85 -11.00 -6.84 -4.36
CA CYS A 85 -10.22 -5.62 -4.27
C CYS A 85 -8.79 -5.86 -3.81
N LEU A 86 -7.87 -5.17 -4.47
CA LEU A 86 -6.45 -5.29 -4.18
C LEU A 86 -6.11 -4.77 -2.79
N THR A 87 -5.14 -5.42 -2.15
CA THR A 87 -4.51 -4.93 -0.95
C THR A 87 -3.09 -5.36 -0.79
N PHE A 88 -2.42 -4.75 0.18
CA PHE A 88 -1.06 -5.07 0.58
C PHE A 88 -1.09 -5.85 1.89
N ARG A 89 -0.55 -7.06 1.88
CA ARG A 89 -0.18 -7.76 3.11
C ARG A 89 0.93 -6.98 3.84
N ASN A 90 1.21 -7.40 5.07
CA ASN A 90 2.25 -6.77 5.88
C ASN A 90 3.65 -6.93 5.28
N ASN A 91 3.93 -7.97 4.50
CA ASN A 91 5.16 -8.11 3.72
C ASN A 91 5.15 -7.30 2.40
N GLY A 92 4.06 -6.58 2.11
CA GLY A 92 3.87 -5.77 0.92
C GLY A 92 3.45 -6.53 -0.33
N GLU A 93 3.25 -7.85 -0.26
CA GLU A 93 2.65 -8.62 -1.35
C GLU A 93 1.20 -8.22 -1.60
N ILE A 94 0.78 -8.27 -2.86
CA ILE A 94 -0.58 -7.92 -3.25
C ILE A 94 -1.49 -9.13 -3.15
N VAL A 95 -2.65 -8.96 -2.50
CA VAL A 95 -3.70 -9.97 -2.48
C VAL A 95 -5.06 -9.37 -2.74
N ASP A 96 -5.97 -10.22 -3.20
CA ASP A 96 -7.37 -9.96 -3.31
C ASP A 96 -8.05 -10.06 -1.94
N ALA A 97 -8.91 -9.11 -1.62
CA ALA A 97 -9.77 -9.17 -0.45
C ALA A 97 -10.98 -8.23 -0.59
N ALA A 98 -11.84 -8.21 0.44
CA ALA A 98 -13.07 -7.44 0.40
C ALA A 98 -12.84 -5.96 0.06
N CYS A 99 -13.72 -5.44 -0.80
CA CYS A 99 -13.70 -4.04 -1.20
C CYS A 99 -14.15 -3.12 -0.06
N VAL A 100 -13.19 -2.43 0.54
CA VAL A 100 -13.42 -1.41 1.58
C VAL A 100 -12.83 -0.09 1.11
N ASN A 101 -13.71 0.80 0.62
CA ASN A 101 -13.31 2.08 0.03
C ASN A 101 -12.62 3.04 1.01
N THR A 102 -12.79 2.82 2.31
CA THR A 102 -12.23 3.64 3.40
C THR A 102 -10.95 3.06 4.00
N ALA A 103 -10.42 1.96 3.48
CA ALA A 103 -9.23 1.32 4.01
C ALA A 103 -8.00 1.71 3.18
N ALA A 104 -7.03 2.40 3.79
CA ALA A 104 -5.85 2.92 3.08
C ALA A 104 -4.97 1.82 2.46
N ASP A 105 -5.04 0.59 2.97
CA ASP A 105 -4.34 -0.58 2.42
C ASP A 105 -5.00 -1.13 1.13
N ARG A 106 -6.14 -0.58 0.71
CA ARG A 106 -6.83 -0.87 -0.57
C ARG A 106 -6.72 0.24 -1.59
N GLN A 107 -6.17 1.38 -1.16
CA GLN A 107 -6.17 2.60 -1.93
C GLN A 107 -4.83 2.79 -2.65
N LEU A 108 -4.92 3.14 -3.93
CA LEU A 108 -3.80 3.47 -4.79
C LEU A 108 -4.01 4.84 -5.40
N THR A 109 -2.96 5.63 -5.54
CA THR A 109 -3.02 6.92 -6.23
C THR A 109 -2.13 6.86 -7.45
N PRO A 110 -2.67 7.02 -8.68
CA PRO A 110 -1.83 7.27 -9.85
C PRO A 110 -0.90 8.45 -9.59
N ALA A 111 0.37 8.27 -9.91
CA ALA A 111 1.42 9.24 -9.66
C ALA A 111 2.43 9.27 -10.79
N THR A 112 3.17 10.38 -10.86
CA THR A 112 4.37 10.50 -11.70
C THR A 112 5.60 10.43 -10.80
N VAL A 113 6.50 9.49 -11.10
CA VAL A 113 7.77 9.27 -10.39
C VAL A 113 8.89 9.33 -11.42
N SER A 114 9.82 10.29 -11.26
CA SER A 114 10.96 10.46 -12.18
C SER A 114 10.58 10.52 -13.67
N GLY A 115 9.39 11.06 -13.98
CA GLY A 115 8.85 11.16 -15.34
C GLY A 115 8.07 9.93 -15.84
N GLY A 116 8.06 8.82 -15.10
CA GLY A 116 7.26 7.62 -15.38
C GLY A 116 5.95 7.57 -14.59
N SER A 117 4.95 6.87 -15.11
CA SER A 117 3.70 6.59 -14.40
C SER A 117 3.89 5.47 -13.38
N ALA A 118 3.27 5.63 -12.21
CA ALA A 118 3.31 4.64 -11.14
C ALA A 118 2.00 4.65 -10.34
N LEU A 119 1.75 3.58 -9.60
CA LEU A 119 0.69 3.52 -8.59
C LEU A 119 1.31 3.69 -7.21
N LYS A 120 1.09 4.84 -6.59
CA LYS A 120 1.49 5.09 -5.21
C LYS A 120 0.56 4.34 -4.26
N VAL A 121 1.15 3.66 -3.29
CA VAL A 121 0.44 2.97 -2.21
C VAL A 121 0.03 4.00 -1.16
N GLN A 122 -1.26 4.08 -0.83
CA GLN A 122 -1.76 5.10 0.10
C GLN A 122 -1.35 4.83 1.55
N ARG A 123 -1.20 3.55 1.94
CA ARG A 123 -0.84 3.16 3.31
C ARG A 123 0.58 3.53 3.72
N THR A 124 0.76 3.82 5.01
CA THR A 124 2.06 3.89 5.66
C THR A 124 2.50 2.49 6.12
N PHE A 125 3.82 2.32 6.22
CA PHE A 125 4.42 1.10 6.73
C PHE A 125 5.10 1.37 8.07
N THR A 126 5.06 0.36 8.95
CA THR A 126 5.73 0.41 10.26
C THR A 126 6.90 -0.58 10.29
N ALA A 127 7.84 -0.33 11.19
CA ALA A 127 9.06 -1.12 11.32
C ALA A 127 8.81 -2.61 11.65
N GLY A 128 7.66 -2.94 12.24
CA GLY A 128 7.28 -4.33 12.54
C GLY A 128 6.83 -5.13 11.32
N PHE A 129 6.61 -4.49 10.17
CA PHE A 129 6.06 -5.12 8.97
C PHE A 129 6.99 -4.98 7.75
N ARG A 130 7.28 -3.74 7.36
CA ARG A 130 8.22 -3.40 6.27
C ARG A 130 9.13 -2.27 6.73
N PRO A 131 10.18 -2.59 7.51
CA PRO A 131 11.11 -1.58 8.01
C PRO A 131 11.82 -0.81 6.88
N ASP A 132 11.99 -1.46 5.74
CA ASP A 132 12.52 -0.88 4.51
C ASP A 132 11.59 0.17 3.88
N LEU A 133 10.28 0.12 4.17
CA LEU A 133 9.29 1.08 3.65
C LEU A 133 8.85 2.14 4.69
N VAL A 134 9.51 2.19 5.84
CA VAL A 134 9.21 3.21 6.85
C VAL A 134 9.73 4.57 6.35
N ASN A 135 8.86 5.58 6.37
CA ASN A 135 9.15 6.95 5.95
C ASN A 135 9.58 7.11 4.47
N VAL A 136 9.28 6.14 3.61
CA VAL A 136 9.48 6.26 2.15
C VAL A 136 8.13 6.39 1.43
N ASN A 137 8.17 6.90 0.20
CA ASN A 137 7.01 6.83 -0.68
C ASN A 137 6.94 5.40 -1.25
N ALA A 138 5.90 4.65 -0.90
CA ALA A 138 5.71 3.32 -1.44
C ALA A 138 4.93 3.36 -2.76
N CYS A 139 5.41 2.62 -3.75
CA CYS A 139 4.75 2.39 -5.02
C CYS A 139 4.53 0.89 -5.23
N VAL A 140 3.63 0.54 -6.13
CA VAL A 140 3.58 -0.83 -6.66
C VAL A 140 4.77 -1.03 -7.60
N GLY A 141 5.64 -1.98 -7.28
CA GLY A 141 6.82 -2.31 -8.04
C GLY A 141 6.85 -3.80 -8.42
N PHE A 142 7.39 -4.07 -9.60
CA PHE A 142 7.68 -5.40 -10.10
C PHE A 142 9.16 -5.71 -9.92
N ASN A 143 9.46 -6.81 -9.22
CA ASN A 143 10.83 -7.24 -8.92
C ASN A 143 11.36 -8.34 -9.87
N GLY A 144 10.72 -8.52 -11.03
CA GLY A 144 11.01 -9.62 -11.97
C GLY A 144 10.15 -10.88 -11.78
N THR A 145 9.44 -11.02 -10.66
CA THR A 145 8.59 -12.19 -10.38
C THR A 145 7.20 -11.84 -9.83
N HIS A 146 7.10 -10.81 -8.99
CA HIS A 146 5.87 -10.43 -8.30
C HIS A 146 5.69 -8.92 -8.29
N PHE A 147 4.42 -8.50 -8.20
CA PHE A 147 4.07 -7.13 -7.85
C PHE A 147 3.96 -7.01 -6.33
N ARG A 148 4.60 -5.97 -5.78
CA ARG A 148 4.62 -5.70 -4.34
C ARG A 148 4.79 -4.21 -4.06
N ALA A 149 4.46 -3.79 -2.84
CA ALA A 149 4.88 -2.49 -2.34
C ALA A 149 6.42 -2.43 -2.25
N SER A 150 6.99 -1.41 -2.88
CA SER A 150 8.43 -1.11 -2.92
C SER A 150 8.63 0.40 -2.79
N ASP A 151 9.84 0.85 -2.45
CA ASP A 151 10.16 2.29 -2.51
C ASP A 151 10.03 2.77 -3.96
N CYS A 152 9.30 3.87 -4.18
CA CYS A 152 9.18 4.49 -5.51
C CYS A 152 10.54 4.88 -6.12
N ALA A 153 11.58 5.04 -5.29
CA ALA A 153 12.95 5.35 -5.71
C ALA A 153 13.81 4.12 -6.02
N ASP A 154 13.32 2.90 -5.75
CA ASP A 154 14.10 1.67 -5.90
C ASP A 154 14.33 1.38 -7.39
N SER A 155 15.59 1.52 -7.82
CA SER A 155 15.99 1.27 -9.20
C SER A 155 16.03 -0.22 -9.58
N SER A 156 15.86 -1.13 -8.61
CA SER A 156 15.82 -2.57 -8.84
C SER A 156 14.43 -3.11 -9.15
N VAL A 157 13.41 -2.25 -9.10
CA VAL A 157 12.03 -2.59 -9.47
C VAL A 157 11.54 -1.74 -10.64
N GLU A 158 10.66 -2.33 -11.44
CA GLU A 158 9.90 -1.58 -12.42
C GLU A 158 8.61 -1.08 -11.78
N LEU A 159 8.30 0.21 -11.92
CA LEU A 159 7.07 0.76 -11.35
C LEU A 159 5.86 0.28 -12.17
N VAL A 160 4.83 -0.16 -11.45
CA VAL A 160 3.59 -0.64 -12.03
C VAL A 160 2.60 0.51 -12.16
N THR A 161 1.94 0.57 -13.31
CA THR A 161 0.88 1.54 -13.62
C THR A 161 -0.46 0.82 -13.86
N PHE A 162 -1.55 1.57 -13.75
CA PHE A 162 -2.86 1.17 -14.24
C PHE A 162 -3.06 1.76 -15.64
N ASN A 163 -3.18 0.92 -16.66
CA ASN A 163 -3.25 1.36 -18.06
C ASN A 163 -4.70 1.59 -18.52
N GLN A 164 -4.86 2.05 -19.77
CA GLN A 164 -6.18 2.36 -20.35
C GLN A 164 -7.04 1.11 -20.63
N ASN A 165 -6.44 -0.08 -20.67
CA ASN A 165 -7.15 -1.35 -20.83
C ASN A 165 -7.71 -1.87 -19.49
N GLY A 166 -7.46 -1.16 -18.39
CA GLY A 166 -7.81 -1.62 -17.05
C GLY A 166 -6.84 -2.67 -16.50
N GLU A 167 -5.59 -2.68 -16.94
CA GLU A 167 -4.60 -3.68 -16.51
C GLU A 167 -3.54 -3.04 -15.60
N LEU A 168 -2.99 -3.83 -14.69
CA LEU A 168 -1.80 -3.49 -13.94
C LEU A 168 -0.57 -3.98 -14.69
N VAL A 169 0.29 -3.05 -15.13
CA VAL A 169 1.42 -3.36 -16.00
C VAL A 169 2.71 -2.70 -15.52
N ALA A 170 3.81 -3.44 -15.60
CA ALA A 170 5.17 -2.92 -15.46
C ALA A 170 5.69 -2.44 -16.82
N SER A 171 6.70 -1.57 -16.82
CA SER A 171 7.26 -0.97 -18.04
C SER A 171 7.81 -1.99 -19.06
N GLY A 172 8.32 -3.12 -18.59
CA GLY A 172 8.84 -4.22 -19.40
C GLY A 172 7.77 -5.14 -19.98
N GLY A 173 6.48 -4.90 -19.68
CA GLY A 173 5.35 -5.63 -20.24
C GLY A 173 4.76 -6.70 -19.32
N ALA A 174 5.39 -7.03 -18.20
CA ALA A 174 4.80 -7.91 -17.20
C ALA A 174 3.48 -7.32 -16.66
N CYS A 175 2.49 -8.15 -16.40
CA CYS A 175 1.19 -7.70 -15.91
C CYS A 175 0.62 -8.60 -14.82
N ALA A 176 -0.30 -8.06 -14.01
CA ALA A 176 -1.07 -8.89 -13.09
C ALA A 176 -1.96 -9.84 -13.89
N SER A 177 -1.88 -11.13 -13.61
CA SER A 177 -2.62 -12.19 -14.32
C SER A 177 -3.83 -12.71 -13.53
N GLY A 178 -4.18 -12.04 -12.44
CA GLY A 178 -5.27 -12.40 -11.53
C GLY A 178 -4.73 -12.88 -10.19
N HIS A 179 -5.37 -13.89 -9.61
CA HIS A 179 -5.03 -14.43 -8.29
C HIS A 179 -4.88 -15.96 -8.29
N ASP A 180 -4.20 -16.50 -7.27
CA ASP A 180 -4.18 -17.93 -6.97
C ASP A 180 -5.31 -18.34 -6.01
N ASN A 181 -5.37 -19.63 -5.66
CA ASN A 181 -6.40 -20.17 -4.75
C ASN A 181 -6.33 -19.61 -3.31
N LEU A 182 -5.27 -18.87 -2.96
CA LEU A 182 -5.08 -18.19 -1.68
C LEU A 182 -5.30 -16.67 -1.81
N ALA A 183 -5.93 -16.22 -2.90
CA ALA A 183 -6.14 -14.83 -3.25
C ALA A 183 -4.83 -14.04 -3.46
N GLN A 184 -3.69 -14.72 -3.63
CA GLN A 184 -2.41 -14.07 -3.88
C GLN A 184 -2.35 -13.61 -5.34
N MET A 185 -2.00 -12.34 -5.57
CA MET A 185 -1.82 -11.84 -6.93
C MET A 185 -0.76 -12.68 -7.66
N THR A 186 -1.10 -13.08 -8.87
CA THR A 186 -0.20 -13.72 -9.83
C THR A 186 0.23 -12.71 -10.88
N VAL A 187 1.42 -12.93 -11.45
CA VAL A 187 1.99 -12.05 -12.47
C VAL A 187 2.37 -12.89 -13.67
N ASP A 188 1.90 -12.48 -14.85
CA ASP A 188 2.43 -12.96 -16.11
C ASP A 188 3.60 -12.07 -16.53
N THR A 189 4.81 -12.59 -16.32
CA THR A 189 6.07 -11.91 -16.65
C THR A 189 6.23 -11.59 -18.14
N GLN A 190 5.46 -12.23 -19.03
CA GLN A 190 5.51 -12.03 -20.48
C GLN A 190 4.36 -11.16 -21.00
N GLY A 191 3.41 -10.78 -20.13
CA GLY A 191 2.31 -9.89 -20.50
C GLY A 191 1.28 -10.49 -21.47
N GLN A 192 1.12 -11.81 -21.52
CA GLN A 192 0.27 -12.50 -22.49
C GLN A 192 -1.16 -12.73 -21.97
N SER A 193 -1.35 -12.75 -20.65
CA SER A 193 -2.64 -13.01 -20.02
C SER A 193 -2.84 -12.09 -18.82
N CYS A 194 -3.23 -10.84 -19.12
CA CYS A 194 -3.45 -9.82 -18.10
C CYS A 194 -4.89 -9.87 -17.57
N ALA A 195 -5.02 -9.85 -16.25
CA ALA A 195 -6.30 -9.60 -15.60
C ALA A 195 -6.68 -8.12 -15.77
N THR A 196 -7.99 -7.88 -15.77
CA THR A 196 -8.55 -6.53 -15.85
C THR A 196 -9.16 -6.12 -14.53
N TYR A 197 -9.13 -4.83 -14.26
CA TYR A 197 -9.60 -4.21 -13.05
C TYR A 197 -10.51 -3.04 -13.40
N THR A 198 -11.53 -2.85 -12.57
CA THR A 198 -12.30 -1.62 -12.53
C THR A 198 -11.76 -0.74 -11.42
N SER A 199 -11.82 0.58 -11.60
CA SER A 199 -11.41 1.55 -10.59
C SER A 199 -12.61 2.30 -10.03
N THR A 200 -12.64 2.50 -8.71
CA THR A 200 -13.58 3.41 -8.05
C THR A 200 -12.80 4.54 -7.41
N ASP A 201 -13.10 5.77 -7.79
CA ASP A 201 -12.54 6.97 -7.16
C ASP A 201 -13.00 7.07 -5.70
N VAL A 202 -12.06 7.38 -4.81
CA VAL A 202 -12.29 7.48 -3.38
C VAL A 202 -11.53 8.67 -2.80
N THR A 203 -12.03 9.18 -1.67
CA THR A 203 -11.26 10.12 -0.85
C THR A 203 -10.04 9.38 -0.27
N PRO A 204 -8.82 9.93 -0.39
CA PRO A 204 -7.64 9.34 0.22
C PRO A 204 -7.83 9.21 1.73
N THR A 205 -7.64 8.02 2.26
CA THR A 205 -7.69 7.75 3.69
C THR A 205 -6.34 8.10 4.31
N THR A 206 -6.35 8.81 5.43
CA THR A 206 -5.14 9.07 6.23
C THR A 206 -4.63 7.76 6.81
N SER A 207 -3.34 7.50 6.67
CA SER A 207 -2.68 6.26 7.09
C SER A 207 -1.89 6.41 8.37
#